data_AF-A0A2E7CZP8-F1
#
_entry.id   AF-A0A2E7CZP8-F1
#
_cell.length_a   1.000
_cell.length_b   1.000
_cell.length_c   1.000
_cell.angle_alpha   90.00
_cell.angle_beta   90.00
_cell.angle_gamma   90.00
#
_symmetry.space_group_name_H-M   'P 1'
#
loop_
_entity.id
_entity.type
_entity.pdbx_description
1 polymer ?
#
loop_
_entity_poly.entity_id
_entity_poly.type
_entity_poly.pdbx_seq_one_letter_code
_entity_poly.pdbx_strand_id
1 'polypeptide(L)'
;MIVTNAELASNVNEETPKPDAKSGSKTLTILGCIVVAAVGVGAGILLRQDSPPSEGTLPGNSTSTNGSPNLPDTPPLFEDATKRAGLDFTHTGGGFVDYFMPSTVTGGSAFFDYDRDGDLDIFLINATTNQRVKDNKESAPFTDEEKSNLSAAEMPTNRLFEQRAPMEFVDVTEASGLGDAGYGMGVATGDINNDGYPDLFLTNFGPNRLYINNGDGTF
;
A
#
# COMPACT_ATOMS: atom_id res chain seq x y z
N MET A 1 -47.02 17.82 -39.63
CA MET A 1 -47.76 18.58 -38.60
C MET A 1 -46.76 19.57 -38.00
N ILE A 2 -46.85 20.82 -38.44
CA ILE A 2 -46.01 21.95 -38.01
C ILE A 2 -46.71 22.58 -36.81
N VAL A 3 -46.01 22.74 -35.67
CA VAL A 3 -46.19 23.89 -34.77
C VAL A 3 -44.85 24.14 -34.04
N THR A 4 -44.35 25.36 -34.20
CA THR A 4 -43.28 26.05 -33.44
C THR A 4 -43.85 26.79 -32.21
N ASN A 5 -43.04 27.02 -31.16
CA ASN A 5 -43.00 28.22 -30.27
C ASN A 5 -42.08 27.89 -29.07
N ALA A 6 -41.00 28.60 -28.74
CA ALA A 6 -40.75 30.03 -28.41
C ALA A 6 -40.96 30.39 -26.93
N GLU A 7 -39.82 30.71 -26.27
CA GLU A 7 -39.53 31.70 -25.21
C GLU A 7 -40.40 31.85 -23.94
N LEU A 8 -39.74 31.78 -22.76
CA LEU A 8 -39.79 32.85 -21.73
C LEU A 8 -38.71 32.67 -20.64
N ALA A 9 -38.14 33.79 -20.23
CA ALA A 9 -36.96 33.97 -19.38
C ALA A 9 -37.25 33.94 -17.87
N SER A 10 -36.23 33.59 -17.08
CA SER A 10 -35.79 34.42 -15.94
C SER A 10 -34.40 33.99 -15.45
N ASN A 11 -33.39 34.83 -15.72
CA ASN A 11 -32.12 34.84 -15.00
C ASN A 11 -32.34 35.45 -13.63
N VAL A 12 -32.00 34.74 -12.55
CA VAL A 12 -31.62 35.35 -11.28
C VAL A 12 -30.29 34.74 -10.86
N ASN A 13 -29.26 35.58 -10.97
CA ASN A 13 -27.95 35.37 -10.37
C ASN A 13 -28.09 35.54 -8.85
N GLU A 14 -27.71 34.53 -8.06
CA GLU A 14 -27.27 34.74 -6.69
C GLU A 14 -25.75 34.59 -6.64
N GLU A 15 -25.08 35.74 -6.76
CA GLU A 15 -23.70 35.93 -6.31
C GLU A 15 -23.65 35.71 -4.79
N THR A 16 -22.88 34.72 -4.33
CA THR A 16 -22.45 34.68 -2.93
C THR A 16 -21.10 35.42 -2.82
N PRO A 17 -20.92 36.35 -1.87
CA PRO A 17 -19.73 37.20 -1.84
C PRO A 17 -18.53 36.46 -1.25
N LYS A 18 -17.39 36.62 -1.92
CA LYS A 18 -16.05 36.31 -1.44
C LYS A 18 -15.59 37.39 -0.43
N PRO A 19 -15.09 37.04 0.77
CA PRO A 19 -14.44 38.02 1.64
C PRO A 19 -12.96 38.17 1.26
N ASP A 20 -12.59 39.37 0.81
CA ASP A 20 -11.21 39.80 0.60
C ASP A 20 -10.49 40.13 1.91
N ALA A 21 -9.18 39.87 1.92
CA ALA A 21 -8.25 40.06 3.02
C ALA A 21 -7.89 41.53 3.27
N LYS A 22 -7.75 41.93 4.56
CA LYS A 22 -6.55 42.60 5.11
C LYS A 22 -6.67 42.96 6.61
N SER A 23 -5.51 42.83 7.27
CA SER A 23 -4.97 43.72 8.31
C SER A 23 -5.23 43.43 9.80
N GLY A 24 -4.15 43.03 10.50
CA GLY A 24 -3.73 43.74 11.72
C GLY A 24 -4.02 43.09 13.08
N SER A 25 -3.00 42.39 13.59
CA SER A 25 -2.54 42.31 15.00
C SER A 25 -3.50 42.74 16.13
N LYS A 26 -3.77 41.81 17.06
CA LYS A 26 -3.80 42.04 18.53
C LYS A 26 -3.90 40.72 19.31
N THR A 27 -2.80 40.40 19.99
CA THR A 27 -2.63 39.75 21.30
C THR A 27 -3.88 39.11 21.94
N LEU A 28 -3.88 37.78 22.10
CA LEU A 28 -4.78 37.09 23.03
C LEU A 28 -3.99 36.35 24.11
N THR A 29 -4.06 36.91 25.30
CA THR A 29 -3.53 36.42 26.57
C THR A 29 -4.20 35.10 26.97
N ILE A 30 -3.44 34.04 27.17
CA ILE A 30 -3.88 32.84 27.91
C ILE A 30 -3.21 32.89 29.28
N LEU A 31 -4.03 33.05 30.32
CA LEU A 31 -3.62 33.04 31.72
C LEU A 31 -4.18 31.77 32.40
N GLY A 32 -3.27 31.04 33.08
CA GLY A 32 -3.56 30.19 34.24
C GLY A 32 -3.97 28.74 33.92
N CYS A 33 -3.49 27.69 34.60
CA CYS A 33 -2.73 27.62 35.85
C CYS A 33 -1.93 26.30 35.91
N ILE A 34 -0.81 26.39 36.60
CA ILE A 34 0.13 25.35 37.01
C ILE A 34 -0.52 24.40 38.02
N VAL A 35 -0.26 23.09 37.88
CA VAL A 35 -0.07 22.21 39.06
C VAL A 35 1.19 21.38 38.83
N VAL A 36 2.25 21.79 39.52
CA VAL A 36 3.41 20.95 39.86
C VAL A 36 3.14 20.38 41.24
N ALA A 37 3.21 19.06 41.37
CA ALA A 37 3.34 18.41 42.67
C ALA A 37 4.57 17.49 42.61
N ALA A 38 5.69 17.99 43.13
CA ALA A 38 6.84 17.20 43.51
C ALA A 38 6.74 16.93 45.02
N VAL A 39 6.80 15.66 45.41
CA VAL A 39 7.17 15.25 46.77
C VAL A 39 8.26 14.20 46.63
N GLY A 40 9.47 14.59 47.02
CA GLY A 40 10.60 13.68 47.16
C GLY A 40 10.56 12.97 48.50
N VAL A 41 10.89 11.68 48.48
CA VAL A 41 11.53 10.99 49.60
C VAL A 41 12.73 10.26 49.02
N GLY A 42 13.92 10.69 49.44
CA GLY A 42 15.17 10.06 49.09
C GLY A 42 15.36 8.75 49.85
N ALA A 43 15.66 7.69 49.11
CA ALA A 43 16.42 6.56 49.59
C ALA A 43 17.57 6.36 48.59
N GLY A 44 18.78 6.60 49.06
CA GLY A 44 19.99 6.53 48.24
C GLY A 44 20.18 5.13 47.66
N ILE A 45 20.13 5.03 46.33
CA ILE A 45 20.70 3.92 45.59
C ILE A 45 21.94 4.48 44.90
N LEU A 46 23.09 4.00 45.36
CA LEU A 46 24.41 4.24 44.77
C LEU A 46 24.34 4.00 43.26
N LEU A 47 24.52 5.06 42.46
CA LEU A 47 24.80 4.89 41.04
C LEU A 47 26.19 4.27 40.93
N ARG A 48 26.21 2.95 40.70
CA ARG A 48 27.40 2.24 40.28
C ARG A 48 27.71 2.75 38.88
N GLN A 49 28.69 3.64 38.78
CA GLN A 49 29.25 4.05 37.51
C GLN A 49 30.13 2.90 37.02
N ASP A 50 29.52 1.95 36.30
CA ASP A 50 30.30 0.92 35.63
C ASP A 50 31.20 1.62 34.60
N SER A 51 32.50 1.43 34.74
CA SER A 51 33.46 1.86 33.72
C SER A 51 33.09 1.17 32.40
N PRO A 52 33.23 1.84 31.24
CA PRO A 52 33.07 1.14 29.97
C PRO A 52 34.01 -0.07 29.96
N PRO A 53 33.57 -1.23 29.44
CA PRO A 53 34.42 -2.40 29.35
C PRO A 53 35.69 -2.01 28.58
N SER A 54 36.85 -2.37 29.12
CA SER A 54 38.14 -2.20 28.44
C SER A 54 38.02 -2.80 27.04
N GLU A 55 38.44 -2.07 26.01
CA GLU A 55 38.67 -2.62 24.67
C GLU A 55 39.59 -3.84 24.82
N GLY A 56 38.99 -5.02 24.78
CA GLY A 56 39.72 -6.25 24.65
C GLY A 56 40.45 -6.19 23.32
N THR A 57 41.78 -6.16 23.36
CA THR A 57 42.61 -6.35 22.18
C THR A 57 42.11 -7.58 21.44
N LEU A 58 41.58 -7.38 20.23
CA LEU A 58 41.21 -8.48 19.36
C LEU A 58 42.44 -9.37 19.17
N PRO A 59 42.35 -10.69 19.39
CA PRO A 59 43.45 -11.58 19.06
C PRO A 59 43.78 -11.41 17.58
N GLY A 60 45.07 -11.18 17.30
CA GLY A 60 45.59 -10.96 15.96
C GLY A 60 45.11 -12.02 14.97
N ASN A 61 44.96 -11.57 13.72
CA ASN A 61 44.51 -12.31 12.55
C ASN A 61 45.06 -13.75 12.55
N SER A 62 44.30 -14.67 13.13
CA SER A 62 44.53 -16.10 12.96
C SER A 62 43.92 -16.44 11.62
N THR A 63 44.74 -17.01 10.74
CA THR A 63 44.32 -17.59 9.48
C THR A 63 43.26 -18.66 9.79
N SER A 64 41.99 -18.27 9.79
CA SER A 64 40.87 -19.21 9.93
C SER A 64 40.84 -20.07 8.69
N THR A 65 41.37 -21.28 8.80
CA THR A 65 40.93 -22.40 7.96
C THR A 65 39.43 -22.53 8.21
N ASN A 66 38.61 -22.09 7.25
CA ASN A 66 37.15 -22.10 7.30
C ASN A 66 36.61 -23.54 7.43
N GLY A 67 36.69 -24.11 8.63
CA GLY A 67 35.86 -25.21 9.07
C GLY A 67 34.59 -24.61 9.63
N SER A 68 33.62 -24.34 8.74
CA SER A 68 32.24 -24.14 9.20
C SER A 68 31.87 -25.35 10.07
N PRO A 69 31.28 -25.19 11.26
CA PRO A 69 30.73 -26.34 11.96
C PRO A 69 29.79 -27.04 10.99
N ASN A 70 30.07 -28.31 10.66
CA ASN A 70 29.16 -29.16 9.90
C ASN A 70 27.87 -29.28 10.73
N LEU A 71 26.95 -28.35 10.52
CA LEU A 71 25.56 -28.56 10.85
C LEU A 71 25.15 -29.82 10.08
N PRO A 72 24.45 -30.78 10.71
CA PRO A 72 23.95 -31.93 9.98
C PRO A 72 23.17 -31.43 8.76
N ASP A 73 23.35 -32.08 7.60
CA ASP A 73 22.60 -31.84 6.36
C ASP A 73 21.11 -32.04 6.62
N THR A 74 20.50 -31.00 7.19
CA THR A 74 19.08 -30.95 7.51
C THR A 74 18.44 -30.25 6.33
N PRO A 75 17.45 -30.86 5.66
CA PRO A 75 16.75 -30.19 4.58
C PRO A 75 16.18 -28.86 5.09
N PRO A 76 16.12 -27.83 4.22
CA PRO A 76 15.65 -26.52 4.64
C PRO A 76 14.20 -26.62 5.14
N LEU A 77 13.87 -25.84 6.17
CA LEU A 77 12.52 -25.81 6.73
C LEU A 77 11.50 -25.21 5.75
N PHE A 78 11.96 -24.33 4.86
CA PHE A 78 11.15 -23.66 3.84
C PHE A 78 11.88 -23.67 2.50
N GLU A 79 11.13 -23.80 1.42
CA GLU A 79 11.61 -23.65 0.06
C GLU A 79 10.91 -22.49 -0.63
N ASP A 80 11.64 -21.75 -1.46
CA ASP A 80 11.05 -20.75 -2.35
C ASP A 80 10.37 -21.49 -3.52
N ALA A 81 9.04 -21.40 -3.58
CA ALA A 81 8.24 -21.99 -4.64
C ALA A 81 7.80 -20.97 -5.70
N THR A 82 8.12 -19.68 -5.54
CA THR A 82 7.55 -18.56 -6.31
C THR A 82 7.70 -18.76 -7.81
N LYS A 83 8.93 -19.05 -8.28
CA LYS A 83 9.21 -19.29 -9.71
C LYS A 83 8.56 -20.54 -10.25
N ARG A 84 8.53 -21.62 -9.46
CA ARG A 84 7.90 -22.88 -9.85
C ARG A 84 6.38 -22.73 -9.92
N ALA A 85 5.83 -21.89 -9.06
CA ALA A 85 4.40 -21.61 -8.98
C ALA A 85 3.91 -20.67 -10.09
N GLY A 86 4.80 -19.97 -10.81
CA GLY A 86 4.40 -18.97 -11.81
C GLY A 86 4.02 -17.61 -11.21
N LEU A 87 4.32 -17.38 -9.93
CA LEU A 87 4.01 -16.13 -9.22
C LEU A 87 5.10 -15.08 -9.48
N ASP A 88 5.04 -14.37 -10.60
CA ASP A 88 5.98 -13.27 -10.90
C ASP A 88 5.43 -11.93 -10.38
N PHE A 89 5.71 -11.62 -9.11
CA PHE A 89 5.25 -10.39 -8.48
C PHE A 89 6.36 -9.73 -7.66
N THR A 90 6.56 -8.44 -7.92
CA THR A 90 7.42 -7.59 -7.10
C THR A 90 6.58 -6.47 -6.49
N HIS A 91 6.48 -6.48 -5.15
CA HIS A 91 5.82 -5.42 -4.41
C HIS A 91 6.73 -4.19 -4.32
N THR A 92 6.16 -3.02 -4.54
CA THR A 92 6.78 -1.74 -4.21
C THR A 92 5.86 -0.94 -3.29
N GLY A 93 6.45 -0.31 -2.28
CA GLY A 93 5.76 0.62 -1.38
C GLY A 93 6.02 2.08 -1.73
N GLY A 94 6.33 2.39 -2.98
CA GLY A 94 6.54 3.77 -3.45
C GLY A 94 7.94 4.35 -3.25
N GLY A 95 8.85 3.60 -2.63
CA GLY A 95 10.27 3.96 -2.43
C GLY A 95 10.59 4.50 -1.04
N PHE A 96 11.87 4.45 -0.64
CA PHE A 96 12.31 4.67 0.75
C PHE A 96 12.68 6.12 1.11
N VAL A 97 12.67 7.06 0.16
CA VAL A 97 13.43 8.33 0.31
C VAL A 97 12.65 9.54 0.83
N ASP A 98 11.41 9.40 1.29
CA ASP A 98 10.56 10.59 1.53
C ASP A 98 9.76 10.65 2.85
N TYR A 99 10.06 9.81 3.87
CA TYR A 99 9.29 9.74 5.14
C TYR A 99 7.76 9.74 4.94
N PHE A 100 7.31 9.15 3.83
CA PHE A 100 5.91 9.13 3.46
C PHE A 100 5.23 7.96 4.17
N MET A 101 4.49 8.26 5.24
CA MET A 101 3.91 7.26 6.15
C MET A 101 3.10 6.15 5.43
N PRO A 102 2.29 6.43 4.39
CA PRO A 102 1.60 5.38 3.62
C PRO A 102 2.50 4.25 3.11
N SER A 103 3.79 4.52 2.86
CA SER A 103 4.78 3.53 2.39
C SER A 103 5.03 2.40 3.39
N THR A 104 4.73 2.59 4.68
CA THR A 104 4.96 1.56 5.71
C THR A 104 3.77 0.62 5.91
N VAL A 105 2.62 0.93 5.32
CA VAL A 105 1.34 0.21 5.55
C VAL A 105 0.71 -0.31 4.27
N THR A 106 1.35 -0.11 3.13
CA THR A 106 0.87 -0.54 1.81
C THR A 106 1.07 -2.03 1.56
N GLY A 107 0.35 -2.56 0.56
CA GLY A 107 0.34 -3.96 0.19
C GLY A 107 -0.88 -4.70 0.73
N GLY A 108 -0.79 -6.03 0.75
CA GLY A 108 -1.88 -6.92 1.12
C GLY A 108 -2.18 -7.96 0.04
N SER A 109 -2.97 -8.96 0.40
CA SER A 109 -3.35 -10.06 -0.49
C SER A 109 -4.76 -10.53 -0.17
N ALA A 110 -5.48 -11.00 -1.19
CA ALA A 110 -6.71 -11.78 -1.03
C ALA A 110 -6.52 -13.17 -1.63
N PHE A 111 -7.13 -14.16 -0.99
CA PHE A 111 -7.27 -15.52 -1.49
C PHE A 111 -8.75 -15.80 -1.66
N PHE A 112 -9.20 -16.09 -2.87
CA PHE A 112 -10.61 -16.29 -3.19
C PHE A 112 -10.76 -16.99 -4.54
N ASP A 113 -11.86 -17.72 -4.71
CA ASP A 113 -12.22 -18.44 -5.93
C ASP A 113 -13.00 -17.47 -6.85
N TYR A 114 -12.31 -16.75 -7.75
CA TYR A 114 -12.95 -15.64 -8.48
C TYR A 114 -13.84 -16.11 -9.63
N ASP A 115 -13.53 -17.26 -10.24
CA ASP A 115 -14.26 -17.80 -11.38
C ASP A 115 -15.15 -19.00 -11.02
N ARG A 116 -15.10 -19.46 -9.76
CA ARG A 116 -15.90 -20.54 -9.18
C ARG A 116 -15.54 -21.93 -9.69
N ASP A 117 -14.29 -22.14 -10.08
CA ASP A 117 -13.82 -23.46 -10.51
C ASP A 117 -13.46 -24.39 -9.33
N GLY A 118 -13.42 -23.84 -8.11
CA GLY A 118 -13.22 -24.57 -6.86
C GLY A 118 -11.79 -24.61 -6.36
N ASP A 119 -10.86 -23.89 -6.99
CA ASP A 119 -9.54 -23.60 -6.42
C ASP A 119 -9.45 -22.15 -5.88
N LEU A 120 -8.30 -21.78 -5.31
CA LEU A 120 -8.13 -20.46 -4.68
C LEU A 120 -7.11 -19.65 -5.47
N ASP A 121 -7.59 -18.54 -6.02
CA ASP A 121 -6.78 -17.57 -6.72
C ASP A 121 -6.13 -16.57 -5.77
N ILE A 122 -5.12 -15.87 -6.27
CA ILE A 122 -4.31 -14.96 -5.47
C ILE A 122 -4.37 -13.57 -6.10
N PHE A 123 -4.93 -12.61 -5.36
CA PHE A 123 -4.83 -11.20 -5.68
C PHE A 123 -3.79 -10.53 -4.80
N LEU A 124 -2.83 -9.83 -5.41
CA LEU A 124 -1.73 -9.15 -4.74
C LEU A 124 -1.81 -7.64 -4.98
N ILE A 125 -1.74 -6.89 -3.89
CA ILE A 125 -1.80 -5.43 -3.91
C ILE A 125 -0.40 -4.84 -4.07
N ASN A 126 -0.30 -3.86 -4.95
CA ASN A 126 0.89 -3.06 -5.17
C ASN A 126 0.64 -1.58 -4.84
N ALA A 127 1.72 -0.79 -4.85
CA ALA A 127 1.66 0.65 -4.64
C ALA A 127 2.37 1.40 -5.75
N THR A 128 1.80 2.53 -6.18
CA THR A 128 2.48 3.48 -7.05
C THR A 128 3.71 4.14 -6.38
N THR A 129 4.49 4.89 -7.16
CA THR A 129 5.66 5.62 -6.68
C THR A 129 5.29 6.86 -5.85
N ASN A 130 6.13 7.21 -4.86
CA ASN A 130 5.96 8.45 -4.09
C ASN A 130 6.03 9.71 -4.97
N GLN A 131 6.75 9.64 -6.10
CA GLN A 131 6.78 10.73 -7.09
C GLN A 131 5.39 10.95 -7.71
N ARG A 132 4.69 9.87 -8.10
CA ARG A 132 3.33 9.99 -8.64
C ARG A 132 2.36 10.56 -7.62
N VAL A 133 2.51 10.20 -6.33
CA VAL A 133 1.71 10.82 -5.26
C VAL A 133 1.97 12.33 -5.17
N LYS A 134 3.24 12.77 -5.20
CA LYS A 134 3.59 14.20 -5.19
C LYS A 134 3.02 14.95 -6.40
N ASP A 135 2.92 14.27 -7.54
CA ASP A 135 2.38 14.81 -8.78
C ASP A 135 0.84 14.74 -8.86
N ASN A 136 0.16 14.25 -7.80
CA ASN A 136 -1.29 13.98 -7.76
C ASN A 136 -1.75 13.01 -8.87
N LYS A 137 -0.93 11.99 -9.14
CA LYS A 137 -1.12 10.94 -10.15
C LYS A 137 -1.23 9.56 -9.52
N GLU A 138 -1.46 9.47 -8.21
CA GLU A 138 -1.56 8.21 -7.48
C GLU A 138 -2.73 7.34 -7.90
N SER A 139 -3.74 7.92 -8.56
CA SER A 139 -4.91 7.21 -9.09
C SER A 139 -5.06 7.33 -10.59
N ALA A 140 -4.15 8.06 -11.24
CA ALA A 140 -4.16 8.21 -12.68
C ALA A 140 -3.69 6.89 -13.34
N PRO A 141 -4.19 6.54 -14.53
CA PRO A 141 -3.56 5.51 -15.35
C PRO A 141 -2.10 5.88 -15.65
N PHE A 142 -1.27 4.86 -15.88
CA PHE A 142 0.07 5.09 -16.44
C PHE A 142 -0.03 5.57 -17.88
N THR A 143 0.74 6.61 -18.23
CA THR A 143 0.89 7.05 -19.62
C THR A 143 1.74 6.05 -20.40
N ASP A 144 1.65 6.09 -21.74
CA ASP A 144 2.47 5.23 -22.61
C ASP A 144 3.98 5.48 -22.41
N GLU A 145 4.36 6.72 -22.14
CA GLU A 145 5.75 7.07 -21.81
C GLU A 145 6.20 6.41 -20.50
N GLU A 146 5.38 6.46 -19.45
CA GLU A 146 5.71 5.82 -18.17
C GLU A 146 5.81 4.30 -18.31
N LYS A 147 4.89 3.68 -19.06
CA LYS A 147 4.92 2.25 -19.38
C LYS A 147 6.17 1.88 -20.17
N SER A 148 6.62 2.71 -21.10
CA SER A 148 7.80 2.43 -21.92
C SER A 148 9.12 2.42 -21.13
N ASN A 149 9.13 3.05 -19.95
CA ASN A 149 10.30 3.15 -19.07
C ASN A 149 10.32 2.09 -17.97
N LEU A 150 9.32 1.21 -17.92
CA LEU A 150 9.19 0.14 -16.94
C LEU A 150 9.02 -1.20 -17.66
N SER A 151 9.70 -2.25 -17.20
CA SER A 151 9.33 -3.59 -17.66
C SER A 151 7.96 -4.00 -17.11
N ALA A 152 7.28 -4.95 -17.76
CA ALA A 152 6.00 -5.47 -17.27
C ALA A 152 6.07 -6.00 -15.82
N ALA A 153 7.23 -6.55 -15.43
CA ALA A 153 7.50 -7.01 -14.07
C ALA A 153 7.72 -5.86 -13.06
N GLU A 154 8.18 -4.70 -13.53
CA GLU A 154 8.39 -3.50 -12.71
C GLU A 154 7.17 -2.59 -12.64
N MET A 155 6.16 -2.80 -13.48
CA MET A 155 4.92 -2.04 -13.47
C MET A 155 4.22 -2.20 -12.11
N PRO A 156 4.10 -1.12 -11.32
CA PRO A 156 3.65 -1.20 -9.93
C PRO A 156 2.12 -1.17 -9.88
N THR A 157 1.55 -2.26 -10.37
CA THR A 157 0.11 -2.49 -10.50
C THR A 157 -0.25 -3.72 -9.70
N ASN A 158 -1.47 -3.77 -9.20
CA ASN A 158 -2.01 -4.98 -8.59
C ASN A 158 -1.97 -6.14 -9.57
N ARG A 159 -1.97 -7.37 -9.05
CA ARG A 159 -1.95 -8.59 -9.86
C ARG A 159 -3.02 -9.57 -9.39
N LEU A 160 -3.73 -10.18 -10.34
CA LEU A 160 -4.55 -11.37 -10.12
C LEU A 160 -3.86 -12.56 -10.78
N PHE A 161 -3.62 -13.60 -9.98
CA PHE A 161 -3.08 -14.87 -10.41
C PHE A 161 -4.15 -15.94 -10.24
N GLU A 162 -4.57 -16.51 -11.37
CA GLU A 162 -5.51 -17.61 -11.42
C GLU A 162 -4.79 -18.93 -11.22
N GLN A 163 -5.31 -19.78 -10.35
CA GLN A 163 -4.78 -21.12 -10.20
C GLN A 163 -5.30 -22.02 -11.34
N ARG A 164 -4.40 -22.74 -12.01
CA ARG A 164 -4.74 -23.66 -13.13
C ARG A 164 -4.52 -25.12 -12.77
N ALA A 165 -3.62 -25.35 -11.82
CA ALA A 165 -3.33 -26.64 -11.24
C ALA A 165 -2.67 -26.43 -9.86
N PRO A 166 -2.49 -27.49 -9.04
CA PRO A 166 -1.75 -27.38 -7.79
C PRO A 166 -0.35 -26.79 -8.02
N MET A 167 -0.09 -25.62 -7.42
CA MET A 167 1.17 -24.87 -7.58
C MET A 167 1.44 -24.42 -9.03
N GLU A 168 0.42 -24.11 -9.81
CA GLU A 168 0.55 -23.49 -11.13
C GLU A 168 -0.42 -22.30 -11.23
N PHE A 169 0.14 -21.10 -11.27
CA PHE A 169 -0.60 -19.84 -11.33
C PHE A 169 -0.31 -19.11 -12.64
N VAL A 170 -1.34 -18.50 -13.20
CA VAL A 170 -1.28 -17.71 -14.43
C VAL A 170 -1.72 -16.28 -14.13
N ASP A 171 -0.94 -15.30 -14.56
CA ASP A 171 -1.32 -13.89 -14.45
C ASP A 171 -2.49 -13.58 -15.41
N VAL A 172 -3.64 -13.24 -14.84
CA VAL A 172 -4.86 -12.83 -15.54
C VAL A 172 -5.24 -11.38 -15.27
N THR A 173 -4.30 -10.57 -14.80
CA THR A 173 -4.52 -9.19 -14.36
C THR A 173 -5.12 -8.30 -15.46
N GLU A 174 -4.58 -8.38 -16.68
CA GLU A 174 -5.08 -7.59 -17.81
C GLU A 174 -6.47 -8.06 -18.25
N ALA A 175 -6.67 -9.38 -18.33
CA ALA A 175 -7.93 -9.98 -18.75
C ALA A 175 -9.07 -9.71 -17.77
N SER A 176 -8.79 -9.75 -16.46
CA SER A 176 -9.76 -9.51 -15.39
C SER A 176 -10.09 -8.03 -15.15
N GLY A 177 -9.24 -7.12 -15.59
CA GLY A 177 -9.39 -5.68 -15.34
C GLY A 177 -8.94 -5.22 -13.94
N LEU A 178 -8.34 -6.11 -13.14
CA LEU A 178 -7.93 -5.81 -11.75
C LEU A 178 -6.54 -5.16 -11.62
N GLY A 179 -5.95 -4.70 -12.71
CA GLY A 179 -4.63 -4.07 -12.76
C GLY A 179 -4.55 -2.62 -12.23
N ASP A 180 -5.21 -2.30 -11.10
CA ASP A 180 -5.15 -0.96 -10.53
C ASP A 180 -3.69 -0.55 -10.25
N ALA A 181 -3.37 0.69 -10.64
CA ALA A 181 -2.07 1.33 -10.46
C ALA A 181 -2.03 2.22 -9.21
N GLY A 182 -3.01 2.07 -8.33
CA GLY A 182 -3.21 2.88 -7.15
C GLY A 182 -2.08 2.75 -6.12
N TYR A 183 -2.15 3.57 -5.08
CA TYR A 183 -1.38 3.35 -3.87
C TYR A 183 -2.14 2.42 -2.93
N GLY A 184 -2.12 1.11 -3.23
CA GLY A 184 -2.95 0.10 -2.57
C GLY A 184 -2.63 -0.11 -1.09
N MET A 185 -3.66 -0.30 -0.26
CA MET A 185 -3.53 -0.43 1.20
C MET A 185 -4.07 -1.73 1.77
N GLY A 186 -5.08 -2.30 1.12
CA GLY A 186 -5.76 -3.48 1.65
C GLY A 186 -6.94 -3.87 0.78
N VAL A 187 -7.34 -5.12 0.88
CA VAL A 187 -8.41 -5.73 0.08
C VAL A 187 -9.35 -6.51 0.97
N ALA A 188 -10.63 -6.53 0.61
CA ALA A 188 -11.61 -7.45 1.12
C ALA A 188 -12.40 -8.06 -0.06
N THR A 189 -12.81 -9.32 0.09
CA THR A 189 -13.64 -10.02 -0.90
C THR A 189 -14.98 -10.40 -0.28
N GLY A 190 -16.01 -10.48 -1.11
CA GLY A 190 -17.35 -10.90 -0.71
C GLY A 190 -18.37 -10.67 -1.81
N ASP A 191 -19.45 -11.44 -1.80
CA ASP A 191 -20.55 -11.31 -2.76
C ASP A 191 -21.53 -10.21 -2.27
N ILE A 192 -21.41 -8.99 -2.80
CA ILE A 192 -22.17 -7.82 -2.33
C ILE A 192 -23.53 -7.69 -3.01
N ASN A 193 -23.64 -8.20 -4.25
CA ASN A 193 -24.84 -8.12 -5.07
C ASN A 193 -25.69 -9.41 -5.01
N ASN A 194 -25.19 -10.45 -4.33
CA ASN A 194 -25.79 -11.76 -4.15
C ASN A 194 -26.02 -12.51 -5.48
N ASP A 195 -25.09 -12.40 -6.42
CA ASP A 195 -25.10 -13.14 -7.69
C ASP A 195 -24.32 -14.47 -7.62
N GLY A 196 -23.66 -14.70 -6.49
CA GLY A 196 -22.90 -15.91 -6.21
C GLY A 196 -21.44 -15.86 -6.66
N TYR A 197 -20.96 -14.76 -7.22
CA TYR A 197 -19.55 -14.51 -7.52
C TYR A 197 -18.95 -13.54 -6.49
N PRO A 198 -17.71 -13.77 -6.02
CA PRO A 198 -17.09 -12.87 -5.07
C PRO A 198 -16.64 -11.56 -5.75
N ASP A 199 -17.09 -10.45 -5.20
CA ASP A 199 -16.64 -9.10 -5.54
C ASP A 199 -15.37 -8.71 -4.76
N LEU A 200 -14.72 -7.63 -5.18
CA LEU A 200 -13.46 -7.17 -4.59
C LEU A 200 -13.51 -5.69 -4.21
N PHE A 201 -13.26 -5.39 -2.93
CA PHE A 201 -13.13 -4.02 -2.43
C PHE A 201 -11.66 -3.71 -2.13
N LEU A 202 -11.08 -2.79 -2.90
CA LEU A 202 -9.71 -2.31 -2.78
C LEU A 202 -9.69 -0.95 -2.07
N THR A 203 -8.88 -0.85 -1.03
CA THR A 203 -8.55 0.42 -0.38
C THR A 203 -7.25 0.98 -0.92
N ASN A 204 -7.22 2.30 -1.13
CA ASN A 204 -6.06 3.03 -1.63
C ASN A 204 -5.76 4.24 -0.72
N PHE A 205 -4.52 4.70 -0.70
CA PHE A 205 -4.27 6.10 -0.40
C PHE A 205 -4.71 6.92 -1.62
N GLY A 206 -5.93 7.43 -1.53
CA GLY A 206 -6.67 7.99 -2.66
C GLY A 206 -8.08 7.39 -2.72
N PRO A 207 -8.73 7.39 -3.91
CA PRO A 207 -10.02 6.76 -4.11
C PRO A 207 -9.95 5.24 -3.96
N ASN A 208 -10.83 4.70 -3.11
CA ASN A 208 -11.08 3.27 -3.04
C ASN A 208 -11.81 2.79 -4.29
N ARG A 209 -11.73 1.49 -4.56
CA ARG A 209 -12.42 0.85 -5.69
C ARG A 209 -13.24 -0.33 -5.21
N LEU A 210 -14.47 -0.42 -5.72
CA LEU A 210 -15.30 -1.61 -5.64
C LEU A 210 -15.37 -2.19 -7.05
N TYR A 211 -14.99 -3.45 -7.18
CA TYR A 211 -15.00 -4.23 -8.40
C TYR A 211 -16.12 -5.25 -8.29
N ILE A 212 -17.05 -5.24 -9.25
CA ILE A 212 -18.17 -6.19 -9.27
C ILE A 212 -17.81 -7.30 -10.24
N ASN A 213 -17.78 -8.54 -9.75
CA ASN A 213 -17.44 -9.67 -10.60
C ASN A 213 -18.58 -9.94 -11.58
N ASN A 214 -18.28 -9.95 -12.89
CA ASN A 214 -19.30 -10.16 -13.93
C ASN A 214 -19.63 -11.64 -14.17
N GLY A 215 -18.91 -12.56 -13.52
CA GLY A 215 -19.08 -14.02 -13.67
C GLY A 215 -18.56 -14.58 -15.00
N ASP A 216 -17.83 -13.78 -15.77
CA ASP A 216 -17.18 -14.16 -17.03
C ASP A 216 -15.65 -14.03 -16.98
N GLY A 217 -15.11 -13.91 -15.76
CA GLY A 217 -13.69 -13.70 -15.48
C GLY A 217 -13.26 -12.23 -15.48
N THR A 218 -14.20 -11.29 -15.63
CA THR A 218 -13.94 -9.84 -15.59
C THR A 218 -14.62 -9.14 -14.41
N PHE A 219 -14.18 -7.91 -14.11
CA PHE A 219 -14.68 -7.04 -13.05
C PHE A 219 -15.05 -5.64 -13.54
#